data_AF-A0A7X9JMC9-F1
#
_entry.id   AF-A0A7X9JMC9-F1
#
_cell.length_a   1.000
_cell.length_b   1.000
_cell.length_c   1.000
_cell.angle_alpha   90.00
_cell.angle_beta   90.00
_cell.angle_gamma   90.00
#
_symmetry.space_group_name_H-M   'P 1'
#
loop_
_entity.id
_entity.type
_entity.pdbx_description
1 polymer ?
#
loop_
_entity_poly.entity_id
_entity_poly.type
_entity_poly.pdbx_seq_one_letter_code
_entity_poly.pdbx_strand_id
1 'polypeptide(L)'
;MKKLYLLLAFAILGFYTQAQTVVFTDDFESGITNWTTTGSWGISSSQSNSPTHSLSESPSGNYSNNWNTFCTMTNGVDLSTYPSASLSFWGTYKIEGGFDYMYIEVSTDNFATFTTIATFSGNESVPL
;
A
#
# COMPACT_ATOMS: atom_id res chain seq x y z
N MET A 1 -52.34 12.41 45.29
CA MET A 1 -51.69 12.07 44.01
C MET A 1 -50.38 12.83 43.90
N LYS A 2 -49.27 12.27 44.39
CA LYS A 2 -47.94 12.90 44.32
C LYS A 2 -47.22 12.29 43.11
N LYS A 3 -46.95 13.10 42.08
CA LYS A 3 -46.29 12.66 40.85
C LYS A 3 -44.80 12.48 41.14
N LEU A 4 -44.32 11.25 40.96
CA LEU A 4 -42.91 10.86 41.05
C LEU A 4 -42.24 11.22 39.71
N TYR A 5 -41.25 12.10 39.73
CA TYR A 5 -40.45 12.42 38.55
C TYR A 5 -39.21 11.52 38.53
N LEU A 6 -39.17 10.60 37.55
CA LEU A 6 -38.02 9.75 37.29
C LEU A 6 -37.07 10.48 36.33
N LEU A 7 -35.90 10.90 36.82
CA LEU A 7 -34.81 11.41 35.98
C LEU A 7 -34.07 10.21 35.37
N LEU A 8 -34.27 9.97 34.07
CA LEU A 8 -33.43 9.07 33.29
C LEU A 8 -32.15 9.82 32.92
N ALA A 9 -31.02 9.46 33.52
CA ALA A 9 -29.71 9.87 33.03
C ALA A 9 -29.36 8.99 31.82
N PHE A 10 -29.47 9.54 30.61
CA PHE A 10 -28.92 8.91 29.42
C PHE A 10 -27.41 9.16 29.39
N ALA A 11 -26.63 8.16 29.80
CA ALA A 11 -25.21 8.11 29.44
C ALA A 11 -25.12 7.81 27.94
N ILE A 12 -24.91 8.85 27.13
CA ILE A 12 -24.53 8.67 25.73
C ILE A 12 -23.08 8.21 25.74
N LEU A 13 -22.84 6.89 25.70
CA LEU A 13 -21.54 6.39 25.25
C LEU A 13 -21.43 6.76 23.77
N GLY A 14 -20.64 7.78 23.47
CA GLY A 14 -20.25 8.10 22.10
C GLY A 14 -19.46 6.91 21.55
N PHE A 15 -20.07 6.13 20.67
CA PHE A 15 -19.34 5.18 19.85
C PHE A 15 -18.47 5.99 18.90
N TYR A 16 -17.15 6.01 19.12
CA TYR A 16 -16.21 6.53 18.14
C TYR A 16 -16.23 5.57 16.94
N THR A 17 -16.96 5.92 15.89
CA THR A 17 -16.74 5.31 14.59
C THR A 17 -15.37 5.77 14.11
N GLN A 18 -14.36 4.92 14.23
CA GLN A 18 -13.05 5.17 13.64
C GLN A 18 -13.22 5.09 12.12
N ALA A 19 -13.37 6.24 11.47
CA ALA A 19 -13.21 6.31 10.02
C ALA A 19 -11.76 5.95 9.69
N GLN A 20 -11.54 5.17 8.64
CA GLN A 20 -10.19 4.85 8.17
C GLN A 20 -9.45 6.17 7.87
N THR A 21 -8.34 6.41 8.55
CA THR A 21 -7.48 7.55 8.26
C THR A 21 -6.49 7.17 7.18
N VAL A 22 -6.47 7.92 6.08
CA VAL A 22 -5.43 7.79 5.06
C VAL A 22 -4.18 8.50 5.57
N VAL A 23 -3.18 7.72 5.97
CA VAL A 23 -1.89 8.25 6.47
C VAL A 23 -0.89 8.51 5.33
N PHE A 24 -1.10 7.88 4.18
CA PHE A 24 -0.29 8.05 2.98
C PHE A 24 -1.08 7.65 1.73
N THR A 25 -0.86 8.38 0.64
CA THR A 25 -1.37 8.06 -0.70
C THR A 25 -0.40 8.65 -1.73
N ASP A 26 -0.25 7.95 -2.84
CA ASP A 26 0.57 8.39 -3.97
C ASP A 26 -0.12 7.93 -5.26
N ASP A 27 -0.39 8.88 -6.14
CA ASP A 27 -0.94 8.62 -7.48
C ASP A 27 0.15 8.62 -8.56
N PHE A 28 1.41 8.86 -8.18
CA PHE A 28 2.61 8.92 -9.01
C PHE A 28 2.64 10.04 -10.05
N GLU A 29 1.67 10.97 -10.05
CA GLU A 29 1.66 12.10 -10.98
C GLU A 29 2.73 13.15 -10.67
N SER A 30 3.20 13.18 -9.43
CA SER A 30 4.29 14.06 -8.98
C SER A 30 5.66 13.36 -8.98
N GLY A 31 5.77 12.22 -9.67
CA GLY A 31 7.00 11.44 -9.74
C GLY A 31 7.19 10.49 -8.56
N ILE A 32 8.44 10.08 -8.30
CA ILE A 32 8.80 9.07 -7.30
C ILE A 32 9.51 9.66 -6.07
N THR A 33 9.29 10.93 -5.72
CA THR A 33 10.06 11.57 -4.63
C THR A 33 9.81 10.96 -3.26
N ASN A 34 8.70 10.24 -3.06
CA ASN A 34 8.40 9.50 -1.84
C ASN A 34 9.05 8.11 -1.80
N TRP A 35 9.79 7.73 -2.86
CA TRP A 35 10.25 6.37 -3.09
C TRP A 35 11.74 6.33 -3.46
N THR A 36 12.43 5.36 -2.88
CA THR A 36 13.80 4.98 -3.23
C THR A 36 13.76 3.73 -4.08
N THR A 37 14.37 3.78 -5.26
CA THR A 37 14.35 2.69 -6.23
C THR A 37 15.74 2.14 -6.55
N THR A 38 15.78 0.89 -7.00
CA THR A 38 16.95 0.26 -7.64
C THR A 38 16.53 -0.35 -8.98
N GLY A 39 17.50 -0.68 -9.84
CA GLY A 39 17.20 -1.24 -11.16
C GLY A 39 16.44 -0.26 -12.06
N SER A 40 15.39 -0.74 -12.72
CA SER A 40 14.60 0.02 -13.69
C SER A 40 13.31 0.63 -13.14
N TRP A 41 13.00 0.44 -11.85
CA TRP A 41 11.80 1.00 -11.22
C TRP A 41 11.72 2.52 -11.44
N GLY A 42 10.58 2.97 -11.98
CA GLY A 42 10.36 4.37 -12.30
C GLY A 42 8.94 4.67 -12.78
N ILE A 43 8.74 5.91 -13.21
CA ILE A 43 7.45 6.37 -13.74
C ILE A 43 7.25 5.83 -15.16
N SER A 44 6.08 5.25 -15.40
CA SER A 44 5.60 4.86 -16.73
C SER A 44 4.35 5.64 -17.08
N SER A 45 4.25 6.05 -18.35
CA SER A 45 3.03 6.58 -18.95
C SER A 45 2.31 5.57 -19.84
N SER A 46 2.76 4.31 -19.85
CA SER A 46 2.20 3.27 -20.75
C SER A 46 0.85 2.74 -20.24
N GLN A 47 0.70 2.61 -18.93
CA GLN A 47 -0.53 2.17 -18.26
C GLN A 47 -0.65 2.92 -16.93
N SER A 48 -1.85 3.37 -16.59
CA SER A 48 -2.11 4.05 -15.32
C SER A 48 -3.59 3.91 -14.92
N ASN A 49 -3.84 3.98 -13.61
CA ASN A 49 -5.20 4.08 -13.06
C ASN A 49 -5.57 5.53 -12.69
N SER A 50 -4.56 6.38 -12.47
CA SER A 50 -4.68 7.82 -12.15
C SER A 50 -3.71 8.58 -13.06
N PRO A 51 -4.08 9.78 -13.51
CA PRO A 51 -4.53 10.01 -14.87
C PRO A 51 -3.55 9.58 -15.96
N THR A 52 -2.24 9.79 -15.78
CA THR A 52 -1.24 9.59 -16.84
C THR A 52 -0.04 8.76 -16.43
N HIS A 53 0.18 8.52 -15.14
CA HIS A 53 1.37 7.88 -14.63
C HIS A 53 1.08 6.71 -13.70
N SER A 54 2.01 5.75 -13.66
CA SER A 54 2.10 4.73 -12.64
C SER A 54 3.55 4.46 -12.30
N LEU A 55 3.79 3.90 -11.12
CA LEU A 55 5.05 3.24 -10.82
C LEU A 55 5.11 1.92 -11.60
N SER A 56 6.24 1.67 -12.25
CA SER A 56 6.51 0.42 -12.95
C SER A 56 7.94 -0.02 -12.67
N GLU A 57 8.14 -1.32 -12.47
CA GLU A 57 9.48 -1.92 -12.48
C GLU A 57 10.12 -1.84 -13.87
N SER A 58 9.30 -1.87 -14.93
CA SER A 58 9.69 -1.97 -16.34
C SER A 58 9.11 -0.81 -17.19
N PRO A 59 9.41 0.47 -16.87
CA PRO A 59 8.76 1.61 -17.49
C PRO A 59 9.08 1.78 -18.99
N SER A 60 10.23 1.27 -19.44
CA SER A 60 10.72 1.42 -20.82
C SER A 60 11.07 0.09 -21.51
N GLY A 61 10.57 -1.04 -20.99
CA GLY A 61 10.85 -2.38 -21.50
C GLY A 61 11.14 -3.38 -20.39
N ASN A 62 11.33 -4.65 -20.74
CA ASN A 62 11.50 -5.74 -19.79
C ASN A 62 12.79 -5.62 -18.97
N TYR A 63 12.73 -6.08 -17.72
CA TYR A 63 13.88 -6.33 -16.87
C TYR A 63 14.82 -7.40 -17.45
N SER A 64 16.07 -7.42 -16.97
CA SER A 64 17.07 -8.43 -17.33
C SER A 64 17.05 -9.62 -16.37
N ASN A 65 17.66 -10.74 -16.79
CA ASN A 65 17.68 -11.98 -16.02
C ASN A 65 18.39 -11.81 -14.66
N ASN A 66 17.92 -12.55 -13.65
CA ASN A 66 18.50 -12.62 -12.29
C ASN A 66 18.56 -11.28 -11.56
N TRP A 67 17.63 -10.38 -11.86
CA TRP A 67 17.52 -9.11 -11.15
C TRP A 67 16.78 -9.27 -9.83
N ASN A 68 17.31 -8.59 -8.81
CA ASN A 68 16.63 -8.39 -7.54
C ASN A 68 16.66 -6.88 -7.25
N THR A 69 15.53 -6.23 -7.53
CA THR A 69 15.38 -4.77 -7.50
C THR A 69 14.14 -4.42 -6.69
N PHE A 70 14.08 -3.20 -6.18
CA PHE A 70 12.99 -2.78 -5.30
C PHE A 70 12.62 -1.32 -5.54
N CYS A 71 11.40 -1.00 -5.11
CA CYS A 71 10.93 0.34 -4.83
C CYS A 71 10.39 0.35 -3.39
N THR A 72 10.96 1.20 -2.53
CA THR A 72 10.59 1.28 -1.11
C THR A 72 10.34 2.74 -0.72
N MET A 73 9.50 3.00 0.28
CA MET A 73 9.26 4.37 0.73
C MET A 73 10.57 5.00 1.23
N THR A 74 10.84 6.25 0.84
CA THR A 74 12.01 6.98 1.35
C THR A 74 11.88 7.28 2.84
N ASN A 75 10.64 7.54 3.29
CA ASN A 75 10.31 7.75 4.69
C ASN A 75 9.09 6.88 5.03
N GLY A 76 9.14 6.19 6.17
CA GLY A 76 8.00 5.40 6.66
C GLY A 76 6.83 6.28 7.11
N VAL A 77 5.71 5.64 7.41
CA VAL A 77 4.53 6.28 8.02
C VAL A 77 4.50 6.06 9.52
N ASP A 78 4.02 7.05 10.28
CA ASP A 78 3.79 6.89 11.71
C ASP A 78 2.46 6.17 11.95
N LEU A 79 2.56 4.92 12.41
CA LEU A 79 1.41 4.08 12.78
C LEU A 79 1.26 3.90 14.29
N SER A 80 2.03 4.63 15.11
CA SER A 80 2.13 4.40 16.56
C SER A 80 0.81 4.54 17.32
N THR A 81 -0.14 5.32 16.78
CA THR A 81 -1.48 5.53 17.35
C THR A 81 -2.56 4.63 16.75
N TYR A 82 -2.23 3.80 15.76
CA TYR A 82 -3.19 2.97 15.04
C TYR A 82 -3.08 1.50 15.47
N PRO A 83 -4.19 0.83 15.80
CA PRO A 83 -4.15 -0.58 16.20
C PRO A 83 -3.88 -1.53 15.02
N SER A 84 -4.11 -1.08 13.80
CA SER A 84 -3.85 -1.81 12.56
C SER A 84 -3.76 -0.84 11.38
N ALA A 85 -3.21 -1.33 10.26
CA ALA A 85 -3.16 -0.60 9.00
C ALA A 85 -3.67 -1.49 7.86
N SER A 86 -4.08 -0.85 6.77
CA SER A 86 -4.47 -1.54 5.54
C SER A 86 -3.78 -0.85 4.37
N LEU A 87 -3.21 -1.66 3.48
CA LEU A 87 -2.63 -1.22 2.21
C LEU A 87 -3.58 -1.61 1.10
N SER A 88 -3.87 -0.66 0.20
CA SER A 88 -4.61 -0.89 -1.03
C SER A 88 -3.91 -0.18 -2.18
N PHE A 89 -3.90 -0.81 -3.34
CA PHE A 89 -3.33 -0.26 -4.56
C PHE A 89 -4.04 -0.84 -5.78
N TRP A 90 -3.94 -0.14 -6.90
CA TRP A 90 -4.28 -0.66 -8.22
C TRP A 90 -2.99 -1.16 -8.86
N GLY A 91 -3.02 -2.36 -9.44
CA GLY A 91 -1.83 -2.95 -10.04
C GLY A 91 -2.20 -3.84 -11.22
N THR A 92 -1.26 -3.96 -12.15
CA THR A 92 -1.28 -4.99 -13.18
C THR A 92 0.13 -5.52 -13.34
N TYR A 93 0.26 -6.78 -13.72
CA TYR A 93 1.56 -7.41 -13.89
C TYR A 93 1.52 -8.48 -14.96
N LYS A 94 2.70 -8.75 -15.52
CA LYS A 94 2.97 -9.89 -16.39
C LYS A 94 4.29 -10.49 -15.95
N ILE A 95 4.22 -11.55 -15.17
CA ILE A 95 5.35 -12.20 -14.51
C ILE A 95 5.53 -13.60 -15.12
N GLU A 96 6.77 -14.04 -15.34
CA GLU A 96 7.05 -15.38 -15.83
C GLU A 96 6.79 -16.43 -14.74
N GLY A 97 5.73 -17.22 -14.93
CA GLY A 97 5.30 -18.25 -13.99
C GLY A 97 6.39 -19.26 -13.65
N GLY A 98 6.73 -19.36 -12.36
CA GLY A 98 7.68 -20.34 -11.83
C GLY A 98 9.15 -19.91 -11.88
N PHE A 99 9.43 -18.70 -12.36
CA PHE A 99 10.78 -18.14 -12.44
C PHE A 99 10.86 -16.78 -11.75
N ASP A 100 9.91 -15.90 -12.05
CA ASP A 100 9.91 -14.53 -11.55
C ASP A 100 8.86 -14.32 -10.45
N TYR A 101 9.13 -13.35 -9.60
CA TYR A 101 8.28 -13.01 -8.46
C TYR A 101 8.32 -11.51 -8.18
N MET A 102 7.19 -10.99 -7.71
CA MET A 102 7.09 -9.66 -7.12
C MET A 102 6.50 -9.78 -5.72
N TYR A 103 7.07 -9.06 -4.77
CA TYR A 103 6.68 -9.12 -3.36
C TYR A 103 6.16 -7.77 -2.90
N ILE A 104 5.14 -7.81 -2.03
CA ILE A 104 4.81 -6.68 -1.18
C ILE A 104 5.35 -7.00 0.20
N GLU A 105 6.17 -6.10 0.70
CA GLU A 105 6.88 -6.30 1.96
C GLU A 105 6.68 -5.11 2.89
N VAL A 106 6.76 -5.35 4.19
CA VAL A 106 6.66 -4.33 5.24
C VAL A 106 7.87 -4.39 6.15
N SER A 107 8.31 -3.22 6.61
CA SER A 107 9.36 -3.08 7.63
C SER A 107 8.79 -2.35 8.84
N THR A 108 9.21 -2.76 10.04
CA THR A 108 8.86 -2.13 11.32
C THR A 108 10.11 -1.69 12.10
N ASP A 109 11.29 -1.74 11.47
CA ASP A 109 12.60 -1.54 12.08
C ASP A 109 13.47 -0.55 11.29
N ASN A 110 12.86 0.50 10.76
CA ASN A 110 13.51 1.53 9.94
C ASN A 110 14.20 0.96 8.69
N PHE A 111 13.50 0.09 7.96
CA PHE A 111 13.96 -0.51 6.70
C PHE A 111 15.18 -1.43 6.86
N ALA A 112 15.46 -1.93 8.07
CA ALA A 112 16.57 -2.86 8.30
C ALA A 112 16.20 -4.29 7.87
N THR A 113 14.96 -4.70 8.11
CA THR A 113 14.40 -5.99 7.66
C THR A 113 13.00 -5.82 7.08
N PHE A 114 12.62 -6.78 6.23
CA PHE A 114 11.36 -6.79 5.51
C PHE A 114 10.66 -8.14 5.70
N THR A 115 9.34 -8.09 5.87
CA THR A 115 8.47 -9.26 5.92
C THR A 115 7.51 -9.22 4.74
N THR A 116 7.51 -10.29 3.93
CA THR A 116 6.58 -10.45 2.81
C THR A 116 5.15 -10.64 3.30
N ILE A 117 4.23 -9.82 2.81
CA ILE A 117 2.79 -9.88 3.10
C ILE A 117 1.94 -10.26 1.89
N ALA A 118 2.50 -10.18 0.68
CA ALA A 118 1.91 -10.71 -0.53
C ALA A 118 3.00 -11.10 -1.54
N THR A 119 2.70 -12.11 -2.36
CA THR A 119 3.57 -12.60 -3.44
C THR A 119 2.76 -12.72 -4.71
N PHE A 120 3.29 -12.18 -5.80
CA PHE A 120 2.80 -12.34 -7.16
C PHE A 120 3.84 -13.10 -7.96
N SER A 121 3.41 -14.16 -8.63
CA SER A 121 4.25 -15.14 -9.32
C SER A 121 3.83 -15.38 -10.76
N GLY A 122 2.75 -14.74 -11.22
CA GLY A 122 2.18 -14.97 -12.56
C GLY A 122 1.30 -16.22 -12.65
N ASN A 123 1.15 -16.98 -11.56
CA ASN A 123 0.37 -18.23 -11.51
C ASN A 123 -0.93 -18.09 -10.69
N GLU A 124 -1.32 -16.86 -10.33
CA GLU A 124 -2.53 -16.62 -9.55
C GLU A 124 -3.78 -16.94 -10.38
N SER A 125 -4.76 -17.61 -9.78
CA SER A 125 -6.02 -17.95 -10.45
C SER A 125 -6.91 -16.74 -10.70
N VAL A 126 -6.67 -15.65 -9.96
CA VAL A 126 -7.29 -14.34 -10.13
C VAL A 126 -6.17 -13.30 -10.03
N PRO A 127 -5.72 -12.71 -11.15
CA PRO A 127 -4.80 -11.59 -11.12
C PRO A 127 -5.47 -10.36 -10.48
N LEU A 128 -4.64 -9.40 -10.04
CA LEU A 128 -5.07 -8.12 -9.46
C LEU A 128 -6.06 -7.35 -10.37
#